data_AF-A0A350ZXV9-F1
#
_entry.id   AF-A0A350ZXV9-F1
#
_cell.length_a   1.000
_cell.length_b   1.000
_cell.length_c   1.000
_cell.angle_alpha   90.00
_cell.angle_beta   90.00
_cell.angle_gamma   90.00
#
_symmetry.space_group_name_H-M   'P 1'
#
loop_
_entity.id
_entity.type
_entity.pdbx_description
1 polymer ?
#
loop_
_entity_poly.entity_id
_entity_poly.type
_entity_poly.pdbx_seq_one_letter_code
_entity_poly.pdbx_strand_id
1 'polypeptide(L)' 'GFRGTAALHPSPALSLPVMEPVRRHPAMLALAGTYASRRFVFVRDLGHVYVAQARALGLDMQTPSVELFQYEIDPYPI' A
#
# COMPACT_ATOMS: atom_id res chain seq x y z
N GLY A 1 7.13 -5.25 12.29
CA GLY A 1 7.07 -3.84 12.72
C GLY A 1 7.56 -2.93 11.61
N PHE A 2 7.09 -1.69 11.53
CA PHE A 2 7.51 -0.72 10.51
C PHE A 2 8.95 -0.28 10.78
N ARG A 3 9.78 -0.19 9.72
CA ARG A 3 11.22 0.13 9.86
C ARG A 3 11.51 1.64 10.01
N GLY A 4 10.49 2.50 9.99
CA GLY A 4 10.63 3.92 10.31
C GLY A 4 11.38 4.74 9.26
N THR A 5 11.66 4.18 8.09
CA THR A 5 12.28 4.89 6.96
C THR A 5 11.19 5.44 6.06
N ALA A 6 11.08 6.75 5.90
CA ALA A 6 10.19 7.32 4.90
C ALA A 6 10.71 6.93 3.50
N ALA A 7 9.82 6.43 2.64
CA ALA A 7 10.15 6.30 1.21
C ALA A 7 10.36 7.71 0.65
N LEU A 8 11.59 8.04 0.29
CA LEU A 8 11.97 9.37 -0.22
C LEU A 8 11.36 9.66 -1.60
N HIS A 9 10.96 8.61 -2.33
CA HIS A 9 10.39 8.70 -3.66
C HIS A 9 9.15 7.81 -3.79
N PRO A 10 8.18 8.20 -4.65
CA PRO A 10 7.08 7.33 -5.02
C PRO A 10 7.61 6.02 -5.60
N SER A 11 7.09 4.90 -5.10
CA SER A 11 7.41 3.56 -5.60
C SER A 11 6.24 3.03 -6.42
N PRO A 12 6.46 2.43 -7.60
CA PRO A 12 5.39 1.79 -8.35
C PRO A 12 4.81 0.63 -7.54
N ALA A 13 3.49 0.52 -7.55
CA ALA A 13 2.78 -0.56 -6.88
C ALA A 13 1.57 -1.01 -7.72
N LEU A 14 1.25 -2.29 -7.64
CA LEU A 14 0.06 -2.88 -8.23
C LEU A 14 -1.02 -3.01 -7.15
N SER A 15 -2.14 -2.31 -7.34
CA SER A 15 -3.31 -2.46 -6.47
C SER A 15 -4.07 -3.73 -6.81
N LEU A 16 -4.31 -4.57 -5.81
CA LEU A 16 -5.08 -5.80 -5.91
C LEU A 16 -6.45 -5.61 -5.24
N PRO A 17 -7.55 -5.96 -5.92
CA PRO A 17 -8.89 -5.84 -5.35
C PRO A 17 -9.12 -6.85 -4.21
N VAL A 18 -10.17 -6.60 -3.43
CA VAL A 18 -10.74 -7.57 -2.48
C VAL A 18 -11.15 -8.83 -3.25
N MET A 19 -10.88 -10.00 -2.66
CA MET A 19 -11.20 -11.30 -3.27
C MET A 19 -11.51 -12.32 -2.18
N GLU A 20 -12.78 -12.43 -1.79
CA GLU A 20 -13.20 -13.36 -0.75
C GLU A 20 -13.23 -14.82 -1.23
N PRO A 21 -12.95 -15.81 -0.36
CA PRO A 21 -12.57 -15.67 1.05
C PRO A 21 -11.08 -15.35 1.28
N VAL A 22 -10.29 -15.27 0.20
CA VAL A 22 -8.82 -15.22 0.23
C VAL A 22 -8.28 -13.92 0.82
N ARG A 23 -8.92 -12.78 0.53
CA ARG A 23 -8.47 -11.44 0.93
C ARG A 23 -9.67 -10.52 1.17
N ARG A 24 -9.81 -10.04 2.41
CA ARG A 24 -10.90 -9.16 2.88
C ARG A 24 -10.65 -7.67 2.66
N HIS A 25 -9.40 -7.23 2.60
CA HIS A 25 -9.01 -5.84 2.36
C HIS A 25 -8.29 -5.71 1.03
N PRO A 26 -8.34 -4.55 0.35
CA PRO A 26 -7.48 -4.34 -0.80
C PRO A 26 -6.00 -4.46 -0.39
N ALA A 27 -5.16 -4.85 -1.33
CA ALA A 27 -3.73 -5.02 -1.09
C ALA A 27 -2.89 -4.32 -2.15
N MET A 28 -1.64 -4.02 -1.82
CA MET A 28 -0.65 -3.53 -2.78
C MET A 28 0.50 -4.52 -2.87
N LEU A 29 0.83 -4.90 -4.10
CA LEU A 29 2.11 -5.53 -4.43
C LEU A 29 3.09 -4.44 -4.84
N ALA A 30 4.16 -4.27 -4.08
CA ALA A 30 5.17 -3.25 -4.31
C ALA A 30 6.58 -3.83 -4.20
N LEU A 31 7.58 -3.03 -4.60
CA LEU A 31 8.98 -3.39 -4.40
C LEU A 31 9.31 -3.53 -2.90
N ALA A 32 10.23 -4.43 -2.57
CA ALA A 32 10.68 -4.61 -1.20
C ALA A 32 11.21 -3.30 -0.61
N GLY A 33 10.88 -3.03 0.66
CA GLY A 33 11.17 -1.77 1.33
C GLY A 33 10.10 -0.69 1.14
N THR A 34 9.04 -0.93 0.37
CA THR A 34 7.91 0.01 0.26
C THR A 34 7.05 0.00 1.52
N TYR A 35 6.92 -1.14 2.22
CA TYR A 35 6.19 -1.26 3.48
C TYR A 35 6.98 -0.68 4.67
N ALA A 36 7.20 0.63 4.64
CA ALA A 36 8.09 1.30 5.59
C ALA A 36 7.37 2.15 6.65
N SER A 37 6.11 2.54 6.38
CA SER A 37 5.26 3.34 7.26
C SER A 37 3.84 2.77 7.37
N ARG A 38 3.18 3.01 8.50
CA ARG A 38 1.78 2.64 8.70
C ARG A 38 0.82 3.50 7.89
N ARG A 39 1.14 4.77 7.67
CA ARG A 39 0.34 5.70 6.85
C ARG A 39 1.14 6.04 5.62
N PHE A 40 0.48 6.02 4.46
CA PHE A 40 1.08 6.35 3.19
C PHE A 40 0.05 7.03 2.29
N VAL A 41 0.52 7.71 1.25
CA VAL A 41 -0.32 8.24 0.19
C VAL A 41 -0.07 7.39 -1.04
N PHE A 42 -1.13 7.05 -1.77
CA PHE A 42 -0.97 6.51 -3.11
C PHE A 42 -1.60 7.43 -4.13
N VAL A 43 -1.00 7.44 -5.32
CA VAL A 43 -1.43 8.23 -6.45
C VAL A 43 -1.75 7.27 -7.58
N ARG A 44 -2.94 7.40 -8.15
CA ARG A 44 -3.35 6.66 -9.34
C ARG A 44 -3.66 7.66 -10.44
N ASP A 45 -3.01 7.50 -11.58
CA ASP A 45 -3.27 8.30 -12.77
C ASP A 45 -3.83 7.38 -13.87
N LEU A 46 -5.15 7.46 -14.08
CA LEU A 46 -5.88 6.74 -15.13
C LEU A 46 -6.82 7.72 -15.85
N GLY A 47 -6.25 8.76 -16.45
CA GLY A 47 -6.98 9.84 -17.13
C GLY A 47 -7.49 10.94 -16.20
N HIS A 48 -7.38 10.73 -14.89
CA HIS A 48 -7.50 11.73 -13.83
C HIS A 48 -6.58 11.33 -12.68
N VAL A 49 -5.97 12.32 -12.03
CA VAL A 49 -5.12 12.11 -10.86
C VAL A 49 -6.01 11.90 -9.64
N TYR A 50 -5.94 10.69 -9.06
CA TYR A 50 -6.57 10.35 -7.79
C TYR A 50 -5.51 10.19 -6.71
N VAL A 51 -5.65 10.93 -5.62
CA VAL A 51 -4.75 10.89 -4.45
C VAL A 51 -5.56 10.49 -3.23
N ALA A 52 -5.09 9.50 -2.48
CA ALA A 52 -5.73 9.09 -1.24
C ALA A 52 -4.71 8.79 -0.15
N GLN A 53 -5.04 9.18 1.08
CA GLN A 53 -4.34 8.74 2.27
C GLN A 53 -4.83 7.33 2.63
N ALA A 54 -3.89 6.44 2.93
CA ALA A 54 -4.15 5.06 3.24
C ALA A 54 -3.39 4.63 4.50
N ARG A 55 -3.93 3.59 5.15
CA ARG A 55 -3.35 2.95 6.32
C ARG A 55 -3.05 1.50 6.02
N ALA A 56 -1.79 1.12 6.17
CA ALA A 56 -1.37 -0.28 6.16
C ALA A 56 -1.96 -1.05 7.35
N LEU A 57 -2.52 -2.22 7.07
CA LEU A 57 -3.17 -3.10 8.04
C LEU A 57 -2.26 -4.27 8.45
N GLY A 58 -1.50 -4.81 7.49
CA GLY A 58 -0.64 -5.95 7.71
C GLY A 58 0.15 -6.32 6.46
N LEU A 59 1.20 -7.10 6.67
CA LEU A 59 2.07 -7.63 5.62
C LEU A 59 1.67 -9.09 5.37
N ASP A 60 1.19 -9.37 4.16
CA ASP A 60 0.75 -10.71 3.76
C ASP A 60 1.91 -11.57 3.28
N MET A 61 2.86 -10.95 2.56
CA MET A 61 4.04 -11.63 2.03
C MET A 61 5.21 -10.66 1.93
N GLN A 62 6.41 -11.16 2.21
CA GLN A 62 7.65 -10.44 1.99
C GLN A 62 8.70 -11.38 1.41
N THR A 63 9.28 -10.96 0.30
CA THR A 63 10.42 -11.61 -0.37
C THR A 63 11.55 -10.59 -0.48
N PRO A 64 12.75 -10.97 -0.93
CA PRO A 64 13.83 -10.01 -1.19
C PRO A 64 13.48 -8.95 -2.25
N SER A 65 12.53 -9.21 -3.14
CA SER A 65 12.23 -8.33 -4.28
C SER A 65 10.90 -7.59 -4.15
N VAL A 66 9.90 -8.21 -3.53
CA VAL A 66 8.54 -7.67 -3.44
C VAL A 66 7.92 -7.87 -2.07
N GLU A 67 6.99 -6.97 -1.74
CA GLU A 67 6.14 -6.98 -0.56
C GLU A 67 4.67 -6.89 -0.97
N LEU A 68 3.83 -7.69 -0.32
CA LEU A 68 2.38 -7.63 -0.44
C LEU A 68 1.80 -7.24 0.91
N PHE A 69 1.05 -6.14 0.95
CA PHE A 69 0.44 -5.66 2.19
C PHE A 69 -0.99 -5.19 1.99
N GLN A 70 -1.83 -5.46 2.99
CA GLN A 70 -3.21 -5.01 3.06
C GLN A 70 -3.28 -3.56 3.52
N TYR A 71 -4.27 -2.82 3.02
CA TYR A 71 -4.51 -1.45 3.42
C TYR A 71 -5.99 -1.11 3.46
N GLU A 72 -6.30 0.02 4.10
CA GLU A 72 -7.59 0.71 4.01
C GLU A 72 -7.36 2.16 3.58
N ILE A 73 -8.37 2.77 2.97
CA ILE A 73 -8.37 4.20 2.65
C ILE A 73 -8.85 4.95 3.90
N ASP A 74 -8.14 6.00 4.29
CA ASP A 74 -8.52 6.86 5.40
C ASP A 74 -9.70 7.77 4.97
N PRO A 75 -10.88 7.66 5.62
CA PRO A 75 -12.04 8.49 5.26
C PRO A 75 -11.90 9.95 5.71
N TYR A 76 -10.96 10.26 6.60
CA TYR A 76 -10.72 11.61 7.12
C TYR A 76 -9.29 12.06 6.80
N PRO A 77 -9.00 12.47 5.55
CA PRO A 77 -7.71 13.02 5.19
C PRO A 77 -7.43 14.29 6.00
N ILE A 78 -6.23 14.37 6.60
CA ILE A 78 -5.74 15.49 7.41
C ILE A 78 -4.91 16.45 6.57
#